data_AF-A0A937PTL6-F1
#
_entry.id   AF-A0A937PTL6-F1
#
_cell.length_a   1.000
_cell.length_b   1.000
_cell.length_c   1.000
_cell.angle_alpha   90.00
_cell.angle_beta   90.00
_cell.angle_gamma   90.00
#
_symmetry.space_group_name_H-M   'P 1'
#
loop_
_entity.id
_entity.type
_entity.pdbx_description
1 polymer ?
#
loop_
_entity_poly.entity_id
_entity_poly.type
_entity_poly.pdbx_seq_one_letter_code
_entity_poly.pdbx_strand_id
1 'polypeptide(L)' 'MVRITAAEAKKQLSRLLTQVGDSHEPVHITGKDNGAVL' A
#
# COMPACT_ATOMS: atom_id res chain seq x y z
N MET A 1 10.62 -0.46 -4.29
CA MET A 1 9.35 -1.09 -4.71
C MET A 1 8.78 -1.91 -3.56
N VAL A 2 7.77 -1.38 -2.86
CA VAL A 2 7.17 -2.02 -1.68
C VAL A 2 5.90 -2.77 -2.09
N ARG A 3 5.78 -4.04 -1.66
CA ARG A 3 4.58 -4.88 -1.85
C ARG A 3 4.05 -5.36 -0.51
N ILE A 4 2.76 -5.15 -0.26
CA ILE A 4 2.09 -5.54 0.99
C ILE A 4 0.77 -6.25 0.69
N THR A 5 0.24 -7.00 1.67
CA THR A 5 -1.08 -7.63 1.53
C THR A 5 -2.19 -6.62 1.80
N ALA A 6 -3.39 -6.88 1.29
CA ALA A 6 -4.57 -6.06 1.60
C ALA A 6 -4.86 -6.00 3.12
N ALA A 7 -4.61 -7.09 3.86
CA ALA A 7 -4.79 -7.13 5.31
C ALA A 7 -3.80 -6.21 6.04
N GLU A 8 -2.56 -6.16 5.55
CA GLU A 8 -1.52 -5.29 6.10
C GLU A 8 -1.81 -3.83 5.72
N ALA A 9 -2.17 -3.54 4.47
CA ALA A 9 -2.57 -2.20 4.02
C ALA A 9 -3.71 -1.61 4.87
N LYS A 10 -4.72 -2.44 5.21
CA LYS A 10 -5.85 -2.01 6.04
C LYS A 10 -5.42 -1.54 7.44
N LYS A 11 -4.42 -2.19 8.05
CA LYS A 11 -3.96 -1.86 9.42
C LYS A 11 -3.20 -0.54 9.50
N GLN A 12 -2.52 -0.16 8.42
CA GLN A 12 -1.60 0.99 8.40
C GLN A 12 -1.91 2.01 7.30
N LEU A 13 -3.16 2.05 6.81
CA LEU A 13 -3.55 2.89 5.67
C LEU A 13 -3.13 4.36 5.83
N SER A 14 -3.35 4.97 6.98
CA SER A 14 -3.00 6.37 7.23
C SER A 14 -1.49 6.62 7.12
N ARG A 15 -0.67 5.69 7.63
CA ARG A 15 0.80 5.78 7.54
C ARG A 15 1.26 5.62 6.08
N LEU A 16 0.65 4.71 5.34
CA LEU A 16 0.98 4.47 3.93
C LEU A 16 0.65 5.70 3.07
N LEU A 17 -0.47 6.37 3.33
CA LEU A 17 -0.81 7.62 2.64
C LEU A 17 0.22 8.72 2.87
N THR A 18 0.67 8.92 4.12
CA THR A 18 1.75 9.87 4.43
C THR A 18 3.05 9.45 3.73
N GLN A 19 3.43 8.18 3.82
CA GLN A 19 4.65 7.67 3.23
C GLN A 19 4.70 7.91 1.71
N VAL A 20 3.64 7.55 0.99
CA VAL A 20 3.57 7.72 -0.47
C VAL A 20 3.52 9.20 -0.85
N GLY A 21 2.80 10.02 -0.08
CA GLY A 21 2.75 11.48 -0.28
C GLY A 21 4.12 12.14 -0.14
N ASP A 22 4.93 11.68 0.80
CA ASP A 22 6.27 12.22 1.04
C ASP A 22 7.29 11.66 0.03
N SER A 23 7.31 10.33 -0.17
CA SER A 23 8.33 9.65 -0.98
C SER A 23 8.07 9.71 -2.48
N HIS A 24 6.82 9.91 -2.90
CA HIS A 24 6.35 9.75 -4.27
C HIS A 24 6.65 8.36 -4.87
N GLU A 25 6.90 7.36 -4.01
CA GLU A 25 7.11 5.99 -4.43
C GLU A 25 5.82 5.17 -4.30
N PRO A 26 5.40 4.44 -5.34
CA PRO A 26 4.18 3.65 -5.31
C PRO A 26 4.31 2.42 -4.39
N VAL A 27 3.20 2.09 -3.72
CA VAL A 27 3.07 0.88 -2.90
C VAL A 27 2.07 -0.08 -3.56
N HIS A 28 2.53 -1.27 -3.89
CA HIS A 28 1.68 -2.30 -4.48
C HIS A 28 0.97 -3.10 -3.38
N ILE A 29 -0.35 -3.22 -3.49
CA ILE A 29 -1.19 -3.97 -2.55
C ILE A 29 -1.71 -5.22 -3.25
N THR A 30 -1.42 -6.38 -2.68
CA THR A 30 -1.88 -7.68 -3.18
C THR A 30 -3.06 -8.19 -2.35
N GLY A 31 -4.21 -8.39 -3.00
CA GLY A 31 -5.36 -9.10 -2.44
C GLY A 31 -5.39 -10.56 -2.89
N LYS A 32 -6.42 -11.29 -2.44
CA LYS A 32 -6.64 -12.70 -2.80
C LYS A 32 -6.97 -12.86 -4.29
N ASP A 33 -7.85 -12.01 -4.80
CA ASP A 33 -8.37 -12.11 -6.18
C ASP A 33 -7.77 -11.04 -7.11
N ASN A 34 -7.50 -9.84 -6.58
CA ASN A 34 -6.97 -8.70 -7.34
C ASN A 34 -5.95 -7.89 -6.52
N GLY A 35 -5.15 -7.08 -7.19
CA GLY A 35 -4.23 -6.12 -6.58
C GLY A 35 -4.57 -4.66 -6.94
N ALA A 36 -3.96 -3.72 -6.23
CA ALA A 36 -4.05 -2.30 -6.48
C ALA A 36 -2.69 -1.63 -6.24
N VAL A 37 -2.55 -0.37 -6.68
CA VAL A 37 -1.38 0.47 -6.40
C VAL A 37 -1.86 1.70 -5.65
N LEU A 38 -1.20 1.98 -4.52
CA LEU A 38 -1.31 3.23 -3.79
C LEU A 38 -0.19 4.18 -4.22
#